data_AF-A0A930X3H9-F1
#
_entry.id   AF-A0A930X3H9-F1
#
_cell.length_a   1.000
_cell.length_b   1.000
_cell.length_c   1.000
_cell.angle_alpha   90.00
_cell.angle_beta   90.00
_cell.angle_gamma   90.00
#
_symmetry.space_group_name_H-M   'P 1'
#
loop_
_entity.id
_entity.type
_entity.pdbx_description
1 polymer ?
#
loop_
_entity_poly.entity_id
_entity_poly.type
_entity_poly.pdbx_seq_one_letter_code
_entity_poly.pdbx_strand_id
1 'polypeptide(L)'
;MSTPADSGYRWQDVLKQYERLSQFKAWLPGSVRGWLDRCEWTLTPGAGQSNLLLLTLRCPERVRLRDPHLIELAEYAQSYWGPLDLSLFSAESPEPVRVLSQTLVDIGRHS
;
A
#
# COMPACT_ATOMS: atom_id res chain seq x y z
N MET A 1 3.73 23.73 29.65
CA MET A 1 2.52 22.89 29.53
C MET A 1 2.04 23.04 28.10
N SER A 2 2.32 22.06 27.24
CA SER A 2 1.88 22.06 25.84
C SER A 2 0.45 21.54 25.77
N THR A 3 -0.44 22.27 25.12
CA THR A 3 -1.83 21.88 24.90
C THR A 3 -1.92 20.71 23.92
N PRO A 4 -2.95 19.84 24.01
CA PRO A 4 -3.14 18.70 23.09
C PRO A 4 -3.44 19.09 21.63
N ALA A 5 -3.41 20.38 21.29
CA ALA A 5 -3.71 20.91 19.96
C ALA A 5 -2.47 21.03 19.05
N ASP A 6 -1.28 20.67 19.53
CA ASP A 6 -0.01 20.67 18.79
C ASP A 6 0.23 19.41 17.92
N SER A 7 -0.80 18.59 17.67
CA SER A 7 -0.73 17.56 16.63
C SER A 7 -0.86 18.23 15.26
N GLY A 8 0.23 18.87 14.82
CA GLY A 8 0.37 19.66 13.60
C GLY A 8 0.29 18.85 12.31
N TYR A 9 -0.77 18.06 12.12
CA TYR A 9 -1.21 17.70 10.77
C TYR A 9 -1.76 18.97 10.13
N ARG A 10 -0.94 19.63 9.31
CA ARG A 10 -1.42 20.72 8.48
C ARG A 10 -2.44 20.08 7.53
N TRP A 11 -3.68 20.57 7.56
CA TRP A 11 -4.76 20.11 6.65
C TRP A 11 -4.30 19.99 5.19
N GLN A 12 -3.38 20.85 4.76
CA GLN A 12 -2.73 20.80 3.46
C GLN A 12 -1.95 19.50 3.18
N ASP A 13 -1.28 18.92 4.18
CA ASP A 13 -0.52 17.67 4.01
C ASP A 13 -1.46 16.47 3.87
N VAL A 14 -2.59 16.48 4.61
CA VAL A 14 -3.66 15.48 4.47
C VAL A 14 -4.28 15.53 3.08
N LEU A 15 -4.61 16.74 2.59
CA LEU A 15 -5.15 16.92 1.25
C LEU A 15 -4.17 16.45 0.16
N LYS A 16 -2.90 16.82 0.25
CA LYS A 16 -1.87 16.37 -0.70
C LYS A 16 -1.71 14.86 -0.71
N GLN A 17 -1.78 14.22 0.46
CA GLN A 17 -1.72 12.76 0.54
C GLN A 17 -2.95 12.13 -0.10
N TYR A 18 -4.15 12.66 0.19
CA TYR A 18 -5.39 12.20 -0.43
C TYR A 18 -5.37 12.33 -1.96
N GLU A 19 -4.91 13.46 -2.49
CA GLU A 19 -4.78 13.69 -3.92
C GLU A 19 -3.81 12.69 -4.57
N ARG A 20 -2.65 12.47 -3.97
CA ARG A 20 -1.66 11.48 -4.46
C ARG A 20 -2.24 10.07 -4.50
N LEU A 21 -2.93 9.65 -3.43
CA LEU A 21 -3.57 8.32 -3.37
C LEU A 21 -4.69 8.20 -4.40
N SER A 22 -5.49 9.25 -4.58
CA SER A 22 -6.58 9.30 -5.55
C SER A 22 -6.05 9.21 -6.99
N GLN A 23 -4.98 9.94 -7.30
CA GLN A 23 -4.32 9.90 -8.61
C GLN A 23 -3.75 8.51 -8.90
N PHE A 24 -3.05 7.90 -7.94
CA PHE A 24 -2.54 6.55 -8.12
C PHE A 24 -3.67 5.55 -8.35
N LYS A 25 -4.73 5.57 -7.53
CA LYS A 25 -5.87 4.67 -7.67
C LYS A 25 -6.59 4.83 -9.02
N ALA A 26 -6.69 6.06 -9.53
CA ALA A 26 -7.27 6.33 -10.85
C ALA A 26 -6.40 5.80 -12.01
N TRP A 27 -5.09 5.74 -11.81
CA TRP A 27 -4.12 5.21 -12.78
C TRP A 27 -4.12 3.67 -12.87
N LEU A 28 -4.59 2.97 -11.82
CA LEU A 28 -4.65 1.51 -11.81
C LEU A 28 -5.66 0.94 -12.83
N PRO A 29 -5.38 -0.26 -13.40
CA PRO A 29 -6.35 -1.01 -14.19
C PRO A 29 -7.65 -1.25 -13.41
N GLY A 30 -8.75 -1.43 -14.14
CA GLY A 30 -10.08 -1.61 -13.54
C GLY A 30 -10.16 -2.81 -12.59
N SER A 31 -9.48 -3.92 -12.89
CA SER A 31 -9.40 -5.12 -12.06
C SER A 31 -8.75 -4.83 -10.70
N VAL A 32 -7.51 -4.31 -10.72
CA VAL A 32 -6.73 -3.99 -9.51
C VAL A 32 -7.43 -2.91 -8.68
N ARG A 33 -7.97 -1.89 -9.33
CA ARG A 33 -8.74 -0.82 -8.67
C ARG A 33 -9.97 -1.37 -7.97
N GLY A 34 -10.77 -2.19 -8.66
CA GLY A 34 -11.97 -2.79 -8.08
C GLY A 34 -11.67 -3.76 -6.93
N TRP A 35 -10.52 -4.45 -7.00
CA TRP A 35 -10.04 -5.23 -5.87
C TRP A 35 -9.60 -4.34 -4.69
N LEU A 36 -8.82 -3.29 -4.96
CA LEU A 36 -8.33 -2.34 -3.96
C LEU A 36 -9.47 -1.56 -3.28
N ASP A 37 -10.59 -1.32 -3.98
CA ASP A 37 -11.82 -0.73 -3.43
C ASP A 37 -12.42 -1.54 -2.26
N ARG A 38 -12.11 -2.84 -2.19
CA ARG A 38 -12.59 -3.74 -1.12
C ARG A 38 -11.64 -3.79 0.07
N CYS A 39 -10.45 -3.20 -0.03
CA CYS A 39 -9.45 -3.18 1.03
C CYS A 39 -9.29 -1.76 1.58
N GLU A 40 -8.96 -1.64 2.87
CA GLU A 40 -8.44 -0.39 3.41
C GLU A 40 -6.96 -0.29 3.08
N TRP A 41 -6.47 0.88 2.69
CA TRP A 41 -5.07 1.05 2.36
C TRP A 41 -4.55 2.46 2.62
N THR A 42 -3.27 2.54 2.96
CA THR A 42 -2.56 3.80 3.21
C THR A 42 -1.13 3.73 2.69
N LEU A 43 -0.58 4.90 2.35
CA LEU A 43 0.83 5.04 1.98
C LEU A 43 1.53 5.93 3.01
N THR A 44 2.54 5.40 3.69
CA THR A 44 3.30 6.11 4.73
C THR A 44 4.75 6.30 4.29
N PRO A 45 5.20 7.55 4.07
CA PRO A 45 6.60 7.85 3.75
C PRO A 45 7.55 7.46 4.89
N GLY A 46 8.69 6.84 4.54
CA GLY A 46 9.77 6.53 5.48
C GLY A 46 9.48 5.44 6.52
N ALA A 47 8.32 4.80 6.46
CA ALA A 47 7.91 3.75 7.40
C ALA A 47 8.24 2.31 6.92
N GLY A 48 8.71 2.18 5.67
CA GLY A 48 9.15 0.93 5.10
C GLY A 48 10.59 0.61 5.51
N GLN A 49 11.00 -0.64 5.26
CA GLN A 49 12.39 -1.04 5.41
C GLN A 49 13.34 -0.06 4.69
N SER A 50 14.46 0.29 5.32
CA SER A 50 15.45 1.22 4.73
C SER A 50 14.87 2.59 4.32
N ASN A 51 13.89 3.09 5.07
CA ASN A 51 13.23 4.38 4.83
C ASN A 51 12.45 4.43 3.50
N LEU A 52 12.05 3.28 2.96
CA LEU A 52 11.17 3.18 1.81
C LEU A 52 9.74 3.63 2.15
N LEU A 53 8.95 3.88 1.10
CA LEU A 53 7.50 4.00 1.25
C LEU A 53 6.93 2.70 1.81
N LEU A 54 5.95 2.81 2.70
CA LEU A 54 5.18 1.68 3.20
C LEU A 54 3.76 1.75 2.67
N LEU A 55 3.37 0.77 1.87
CA LEU A 55 1.98 0.54 1.48
C LEU A 55 1.37 -0.44 2.48
N THR A 56 0.48 0.06 3.34
CA THR A 56 -0.29 -0.80 4.25
C THR A 56 -1.60 -1.17 3.58
N LEU A 57 -1.91 -2.46 3.52
CA LEU A 57 -3.11 -3.00 2.90
C LEU A 57 -3.83 -3.89 3.89
N ARG A 58 -5.10 -3.62 4.16
CA ARG A 58 -5.98 -4.43 5.01
C ARG A 58 -7.13 -4.94 4.17
N CYS A 59 -7.08 -6.21 3.80
CA CYS A 59 -8.12 -6.84 3.02
C CYS A 59 -9.03 -7.69 3.92
N PRO A 60 -10.37 -7.60 3.74
CA PRO A 60 -11.32 -8.39 4.52
C PRO A 60 -11.28 -9.88 4.14
N GLU A 61 -10.82 -10.18 2.92
CA GLU A 61 -10.69 -11.53 2.40
C GLU A 61 -9.30 -12.11 2.68
N ARG A 62 -9.20 -13.44 2.55
CA ARG A 62 -7.94 -14.17 2.57
C ARG A 62 -7.14 -13.84 1.30
N VAL A 63 -5.97 -13.22 1.45
CA VAL A 63 -5.06 -12.87 0.35
C VAL A 63 -3.73 -13.57 0.57
N ARG A 64 -3.30 -14.35 -0.43
CA ARG A 64 -1.98 -15.02 -0.45
C ARG A 64 -0.97 -14.15 -1.17
N LEU A 65 0.32 -14.35 -0.90
CA LEU A 65 1.40 -13.63 -1.62
C LEU A 65 1.42 -13.89 -3.14
N ARG A 66 0.79 -14.98 -3.59
CA ARG A 66 0.61 -15.30 -5.02
C ARG A 66 -0.71 -14.80 -5.60
N ASP A 67 -1.46 -13.98 -4.87
CA ASP A 67 -2.69 -13.42 -5.39
C ASP A 67 -2.37 -12.52 -6.60
N PRO A 68 -3.01 -12.72 -7.76
CA PRO A 68 -2.70 -11.98 -8.98
C PRO A 68 -2.94 -10.47 -8.80
N HIS A 69 -3.96 -10.05 -8.05
CA HIS A 69 -4.22 -8.63 -7.83
C HIS A 69 -3.16 -8.00 -6.93
N LEU A 70 -2.64 -8.75 -5.95
CA LEU A 70 -1.55 -8.29 -5.10
C LEU A 70 -0.25 -8.12 -5.89
N ILE A 71 0.05 -9.05 -6.79
CA ILE A 71 1.23 -8.99 -7.66
C ILE A 71 1.10 -7.81 -8.63
N GLU A 72 -0.02 -7.68 -9.33
CA GLU A 72 -0.27 -6.55 -10.23
C GLU A 72 -0.19 -5.22 -9.48
N LEU A 73 -0.80 -5.12 -8.28
CA LEU A 73 -0.67 -3.93 -7.44
C LEU A 73 0.80 -3.61 -7.14
N ALA A 74 1.61 -4.61 -6.79
CA ALA A 74 3.03 -4.41 -6.50
C ALA A 74 3.80 -3.91 -7.74
N GLU A 75 3.51 -4.44 -8.93
CA GLU A 75 4.09 -3.99 -10.20
C GLU A 75 3.75 -2.52 -10.48
N TYR A 76 2.47 -2.16 -10.40
CA TYR A 76 2.01 -0.79 -10.65
C TYR A 76 2.53 0.19 -9.61
N ALA A 77 2.51 -0.19 -8.33
CA ALA A 77 3.03 0.66 -7.26
C ALA A 77 4.54 0.88 -7.40
N GLN A 78 5.28 -0.16 -7.79
CA GLN A 78 6.70 -0.05 -8.07
C GLN A 78 7.00 0.82 -9.30
N SER A 79 6.19 0.70 -10.36
CA SER A 79 6.34 1.55 -11.54
C SER A 79 6.03 3.02 -11.25
N TYR A 80 5.11 3.30 -10.32
CA TYR A 80 4.65 4.66 -10.05
C TYR A 80 5.52 5.38 -9.00
N TRP A 81 5.92 4.69 -7.92
CA TRP A 81 6.67 5.28 -6.81
C TRP A 81 8.11 4.78 -6.68
N GLY A 82 8.50 3.74 -7.42
CA GLY A 82 9.72 2.99 -7.18
C GLY A 82 9.54 1.90 -6.11
N PRO A 83 10.63 1.23 -5.70
CA PRO A 83 10.60 0.16 -4.71
C PRO A 83 9.93 0.61 -3.40
N LEU A 84 9.06 -0.24 -2.85
CA LEU A 84 8.39 0.03 -1.59
C LEU A 84 8.20 -1.24 -0.75
N ASP A 85 7.94 -1.04 0.53
CA ASP A 85 7.57 -2.10 1.47
C ASP A 85 6.04 -2.25 1.48
N LEU A 86 5.55 -3.48 1.45
CA LEU A 86 4.13 -3.81 1.54
C LEU A 86 3.86 -4.51 2.87
N SER A 87 2.90 -4.00 3.64
CA SER A 87 2.40 -4.64 4.85
C SER A 87 0.96 -5.10 4.61
N LEU A 88 0.78 -6.39 4.40
CA LEU A 88 -0.50 -7.03 4.13
C LEU A 88 -1.12 -7.60 5.41
N PHE A 89 -2.25 -7.04 5.82
CA PHE A 89 -3.17 -7.65 6.77
C PHE A 89 -4.28 -8.34 5.97
N SER A 90 -4.41 -9.65 6.15
CA SER A 90 -5.46 -10.45 5.52
C SER A 90 -6.10 -11.35 6.57
N ALA A 91 -7.26 -11.94 6.24
CA ALA A 91 -7.94 -12.86 7.15
C ALA A 91 -7.13 -14.15 7.49
N GLU A 92 -5.93 -14.33 6.94
CA GLU A 92 -5.06 -15.48 7.26
C GLU A 92 -4.36 -15.36 8.62
N SER A 93 -4.02 -14.14 9.07
CA SER A 93 -3.16 -13.91 10.23
C SER A 93 -3.46 -12.57 10.91
N PRO A 94 -3.42 -12.51 12.25
CA PRO A 94 -3.48 -11.25 12.98
C PRO A 94 -2.20 -10.40 12.79
N GLU A 95 -1.08 -11.04 12.43
CA GLU A 95 0.17 -10.36 12.13
C GLU A 95 0.27 -10.03 10.63
N PRO A 96 0.69 -8.81 10.27
CA PRO A 96 0.85 -8.46 8.87
C PRO A 96 2.05 -9.19 8.25
N VAL A 97 1.87 -9.65 7.02
CA VAL A 97 2.99 -10.10 6.20
C VAL A 97 3.65 -8.87 5.60
N ARG A 98 4.95 -8.69 5.89
CA ARG A 98 5.77 -7.66 5.25
C ARG A 98 6.60 -8.24 4.11
N VAL A 99 6.60 -7.56 2.97
CA VAL A 99 7.28 -8.00 1.76
C VAL A 99 7.64 -6.80 0.89
N LEU A 100 8.83 -6.81 0.29
CA LEU A 100 9.20 -5.80 -0.69
C LEU A 100 8.39 -5.98 -1.97
N SER A 101 7.98 -4.88 -2.61
CA SER A 101 7.29 -4.91 -3.91
C SER A 101 8.05 -5.75 -4.92
N GLN A 102 9.38 -5.61 -4.98
CA GLN A 102 10.23 -6.38 -5.89
C GLN A 102 10.10 -7.90 -5.68
N THR A 103 9.98 -8.35 -4.43
CA THR A 103 9.82 -9.78 -4.14
C THR A 103 8.49 -10.33 -4.67
N LEU A 104 7.41 -9.55 -4.59
CA LEU A 104 6.12 -9.94 -5.17
C LEU A 104 6.18 -9.98 -6.71
N VAL A 105 6.83 -8.99 -7.32
CA VAL A 105 7.07 -8.96 -8.77
C VAL A 105 7.86 -10.19 -9.21
N ASP A 106 8.91 -10.57 -8.47
CA ASP A 106 9.71 -11.76 -8.78
C ASP A 106 8.91 -13.05 -8.61
N ILE A 107 8.03 -13.14 -7.60
CA ILE A 107 7.09 -14.26 -7.46
C ILE A 107 6.17 -14.37 -8.69
N GLY A 108 5.64 -13.24 -9.18
CA GLY A 108 4.78 -13.21 -10.36
C GLY A 108 5.46 -13.68 -11.64
N ARG A 109 6.76 -13.40 -11.80
CA ARG A 109 7.56 -13.84 -12.96
C ARG A 109 7.86 -15.34 -12.98
N HIS A 110 7.76 -16.00 -11.83
CA HIS A 110 8.07 -17.42 -11.66
C HIS A 110 6.83 -18.30 -11.42
N SER A 111 5.63 -17.74 -11.61
CA SER A 111 4.34 -18.43 -11.49
C SER A 111 3.77 -18.77 -12.86
#